data_AF-A0A9P0QLK9-F1
#
_entry.id   AF-A0A9P0QLK9-F1
#
_cell.length_a   1.000
_cell.length_b   1.000
_cell.length_c   1.000
_cell.angle_alpha   90.00
_cell.angle_beta   90.00
_cell.angle_gamma   90.00
#
_symmetry.space_group_name_H-M   'P 1'
#
loop_
_entity.id
_entity.type
_entity.pdbx_description
1 polymer ?
#
loop_
_entity_poly.entity_id
_entity_poly.type
_entity_poly.pdbx_seq_one_letter_code
_entity_poly.pdbx_strand_id
1 'polypeptide(L)'
;MVGLPARGKSYLSKQLTKYLRDHSLDTEIFNVGNTRRAEDGAHDASFFSSSNMENVRLREKFALDTLHELLDWLYLDNNDKVGIFDATNSTIIRRVTLLNSINSFDSKSESFKDTEILFLENIVDDEHIIHSNIISKLMLSPDYNDLKGDTSYDSTSIQGGMQVGVDLLNPKQIEAYQDFQLRLENYEKVYETIDTEELAILKIGKLNNNNIKMIKLYNYGGTFMRPGNISLYNVMTSMQLLQRKKPKQISSTRDYVSKILEFLLGYRYEYSTPPDTEGVEIKRNRINYHTVLCK
;
A
#
# COMPACT_ATOMS: atom_id res chain seq x y z
N MET A 1 -4.68 -2.54 -1.42
CA MET A 1 -3.67 -2.11 -0.42
C MET A 1 -4.27 -2.12 0.97
N VAL A 2 -3.48 -2.41 2.02
CA VAL A 2 -3.89 -2.37 3.44
C VAL A 2 -2.80 -1.72 4.28
N GLY A 3 -3.19 -0.97 5.32
CA GLY A 3 -2.27 -0.43 6.33
C GLY A 3 -2.59 0.99 6.75
N LEU A 4 -1.98 1.44 7.85
CA LEU A 4 -2.18 2.77 8.42
C LEU A 4 -1.73 3.92 7.48
N PRO A 5 -2.26 5.15 7.64
CA PRO A 5 -1.72 6.34 6.99
C PRO A 5 -0.20 6.50 7.21
N ALA A 6 0.48 7.19 6.28
CA ALA A 6 1.95 7.38 6.32
C ALA A 6 2.80 6.09 6.38
N ARG A 7 2.23 4.92 6.07
CA ARG A 7 2.98 3.67 5.89
C ARG A 7 3.39 3.44 4.43
N GLY A 8 3.62 4.47 3.62
CA GLY A 8 4.17 4.29 2.25
C GLY A 8 3.29 3.58 1.20
N LYS A 9 2.00 3.29 1.46
CA LYS A 9 1.12 2.57 0.52
C LYS A 9 1.03 3.19 -0.88
N SER A 10 0.69 4.48 -0.98
CA SER A 10 0.58 5.15 -2.29
C SER A 10 1.90 5.20 -3.05
N TYR A 11 3.01 5.23 -2.34
CA TYR A 11 4.33 5.13 -2.94
C TYR A 11 4.55 3.72 -3.52
N LEU A 12 4.27 2.67 -2.73
CA LEU A 12 4.32 1.28 -3.17
C LEU A 12 3.39 1.01 -4.36
N SER A 13 2.16 1.54 -4.35
CA SER A 13 1.22 1.45 -5.48
C SER A 13 1.81 2.01 -6.77
N LYS A 14 2.39 3.22 -6.73
CA LYS A 14 3.02 3.85 -7.90
C LYS A 14 4.18 3.02 -8.45
N GLN A 15 5.02 2.49 -7.57
CA GLN A 15 6.16 1.67 -7.96
C GLN A 15 5.72 0.33 -8.55
N LEU A 16 4.71 -0.30 -7.95
CA LEU A 16 4.13 -1.53 -8.45
C LEU A 16 3.50 -1.32 -9.84
N THR A 17 2.70 -0.25 -10.00
CA THR A 17 2.12 0.12 -11.31
C THR A 17 3.19 0.33 -12.36
N LYS A 18 4.23 1.11 -12.05
CA LYS A 18 5.34 1.33 -12.97
C LYS A 18 5.96 0.00 -13.40
N TYR A 19 6.26 -0.87 -12.45
CA TYR A 19 6.88 -2.15 -12.74
C TYR A 19 5.99 -3.06 -13.61
N LEU A 20 4.72 -3.20 -13.27
CA LEU A 20 3.78 -4.04 -14.02
C LEU A 20 3.61 -3.53 -15.46
N ARG A 21 3.50 -2.21 -15.64
CA ARG A 21 3.47 -1.57 -16.97
C ARG A 21 4.77 -1.78 -17.75
N ASP A 22 5.92 -1.68 -17.10
CA ASP A 22 7.23 -1.96 -17.71
C ASP A 22 7.34 -3.45 -18.18
N HIS A 23 6.45 -4.33 -17.70
CA HIS A 23 6.31 -5.73 -18.14
C HIS A 23 5.05 -5.98 -18.98
N SER A 24 4.53 -4.93 -19.63
CA SER A 24 3.40 -4.97 -20.56
C SER A 24 2.07 -5.42 -19.93
N LEU A 25 1.88 -5.22 -18.63
CA LEU A 25 0.59 -5.43 -17.97
C LEU A 25 -0.16 -4.10 -17.86
N ASP A 26 -1.39 -4.07 -18.37
CA ASP A 26 -2.26 -2.91 -18.22
C ASP A 26 -2.67 -2.78 -16.75
N THR A 27 -2.24 -1.71 -16.11
CA THR A 27 -2.33 -1.54 -14.65
C THR A 27 -2.71 -0.11 -14.32
N GLU A 28 -3.68 0.11 -13.44
CA GLU A 28 -4.12 1.46 -13.05
C GLU A 28 -4.34 1.56 -11.53
N ILE A 29 -4.19 2.77 -10.98
CA ILE A 29 -4.36 3.03 -9.54
C ILE A 29 -5.68 3.75 -9.29
N PHE A 30 -6.52 3.15 -8.44
CA PHE A 30 -7.77 3.74 -7.98
C PHE A 30 -7.61 4.15 -6.52
N ASN A 31 -7.51 5.46 -6.28
CA ASN A 31 -7.20 6.01 -4.95
C ASN A 31 -8.45 6.62 -4.30
N VAL A 32 -8.93 6.00 -3.22
CA VAL A 32 -10.16 6.46 -2.50
C VAL A 32 -10.01 7.88 -1.96
N GLY A 33 -8.79 8.29 -1.62
CA GLY A 33 -8.51 9.66 -1.20
C GLY A 33 -8.72 10.68 -2.33
N ASN A 34 -8.53 10.31 -3.60
CA ASN A 34 -8.81 11.17 -4.75
C ASN A 34 -10.33 11.31 -4.93
N THR A 35 -11.08 10.21 -4.90
CA THR A 35 -12.54 10.22 -5.01
C THR A 35 -13.17 11.08 -3.92
N ARG A 36 -12.77 10.88 -2.65
CA ARG A 36 -13.19 11.74 -1.54
C ARG A 36 -12.93 13.23 -1.81
N ARG A 37 -11.72 13.58 -2.29
CA ARG A 37 -11.36 14.97 -2.59
C ARG A 37 -12.17 15.56 -3.75
N ALA A 38 -12.47 14.75 -4.76
CA ALA A 38 -13.24 15.19 -5.91
C ALA A 38 -14.72 15.44 -5.54
N GLU A 39 -15.29 14.64 -4.64
CA GLU A 39 -16.69 14.74 -4.25
C GLU A 39 -16.96 15.67 -3.05
N ASP A 40 -16.05 15.72 -2.07
CA ASP A 40 -16.30 16.35 -0.76
C ASP A 40 -15.11 17.20 -0.24
N GLY A 41 -14.02 17.25 -1.00
CA GLY A 41 -12.89 18.14 -0.72
C GLY A 41 -11.88 17.63 0.33
N ALA A 42 -11.18 18.58 0.96
CA ALA A 42 -10.20 18.33 2.00
C ALA A 42 -10.89 18.30 3.38
N HIS A 43 -10.41 17.44 4.28
CA HIS A 43 -10.92 17.34 5.65
C HIS A 43 -9.79 17.20 6.65
N ASP A 44 -10.06 17.68 7.86
CA ASP A 44 -9.23 17.51 9.04
C ASP A 44 -9.34 16.08 9.65
N ALA A 45 -8.61 15.86 10.74
CA ALA A 45 -8.55 14.61 11.47
C ALA A 45 -9.92 14.14 12.02
N SER A 46 -10.81 15.08 12.35
CA SER A 46 -12.13 14.78 12.94
C SER A 46 -13.00 13.99 11.96
N PHE A 47 -12.85 14.27 10.66
CA PHE A 47 -13.50 13.51 9.60
C PHE A 47 -13.12 12.04 9.60
N PHE A 48 -11.94 11.67 10.09
CA PHE A 48 -11.47 10.28 10.12
C PHE A 48 -11.79 9.55 11.42
N SER A 49 -12.44 10.21 12.38
CA SER A 49 -12.88 9.56 13.61
C SER A 49 -13.85 8.40 13.33
N SER A 50 -13.74 7.34 14.14
CA SER A 50 -14.70 6.23 14.17
C SER A 50 -15.96 6.53 14.99
N SER A 51 -15.96 7.59 15.80
CA SER A 51 -17.11 7.99 16.62
C SER A 51 -18.23 8.68 15.82
N ASN A 52 -17.92 9.26 14.66
CA ASN A 52 -18.89 9.90 13.80
C ASN A 52 -19.36 8.91 12.71
N MET A 53 -20.53 8.30 12.94
CA MET A 53 -21.12 7.31 12.03
C MET A 53 -21.44 7.87 10.64
N GLU A 54 -21.71 9.17 10.52
CA GLU A 54 -21.98 9.78 9.22
C GLU A 54 -20.71 9.88 8.39
N ASN A 55 -19.61 10.33 8.99
CA ASN A 55 -18.31 10.34 8.33
C ASN A 55 -17.83 8.92 8.01
N VAL A 56 -18.12 7.94 8.87
CA VAL A 56 -17.86 6.52 8.56
C VAL A 56 -18.60 6.11 7.29
N ARG A 57 -19.92 6.35 7.21
CA ARG A 57 -20.73 6.02 6.02
C ARG A 57 -20.22 6.70 4.77
N LEU A 58 -19.85 7.97 4.87
CA LEU A 58 -19.34 8.73 3.73
C LEU A 58 -18.00 8.17 3.23
N ARG A 59 -17.10 7.77 4.14
CA ARG A 59 -15.86 7.06 3.79
C ARG A 59 -16.09 5.66 3.22
N GLU A 60 -17.18 4.97 3.59
CA GLU A 60 -17.58 3.72 2.95
C GLU A 60 -18.11 3.97 1.54
N LYS A 61 -18.95 5.00 1.35
CA LYS A 61 -19.46 5.41 0.03
C LYS A 61 -18.31 5.66 -0.94
N PHE A 62 -17.35 6.52 -0.57
CA PHE A 62 -16.21 6.80 -1.45
C PHE A 62 -15.40 5.55 -1.79
N ALA A 63 -15.26 4.62 -0.85
CA ALA A 63 -14.54 3.37 -1.12
C ALA A 63 -15.29 2.49 -2.13
N LEU A 64 -16.62 2.41 -2.04
CA LEU A 64 -17.45 1.67 -2.98
C LEU A 64 -17.49 2.32 -4.36
N ASP A 65 -17.59 3.65 -4.43
CA ASP A 65 -17.59 4.37 -5.70
C ASP A 65 -16.25 4.18 -6.44
N THR A 66 -15.13 4.31 -5.73
CA THR A 66 -13.79 4.00 -6.28
C THR A 66 -13.69 2.53 -6.72
N LEU A 67 -14.32 1.61 -5.99
CA LEU A 67 -14.29 0.19 -6.34
C LEU A 67 -15.10 -0.09 -7.62
N HIS A 68 -16.28 0.52 -7.76
CA HIS A 68 -17.08 0.39 -8.98
C HIS A 68 -16.35 0.94 -10.19
N GLU A 69 -15.69 2.10 -10.07
CA GLU A 69 -14.83 2.64 -11.13
C GLU A 69 -13.70 1.67 -11.52
N LEU A 70 -13.06 1.04 -10.53
CA LEU A 70 -12.03 0.02 -10.76
C LEU A 70 -12.59 -1.18 -11.53
N LEU A 71 -13.75 -1.70 -11.09
CA LEU A 71 -14.38 -2.87 -11.69
C LEU A 71 -14.85 -2.57 -13.12
N ASP A 72 -15.48 -1.43 -13.36
CA ASP A 72 -15.87 -1.01 -14.72
C ASP A 72 -14.66 -0.96 -15.65
N TRP A 73 -13.53 -0.41 -15.19
CA TRP A 73 -12.29 -0.38 -15.96
C TRP A 73 -11.69 -1.77 -16.21
N LEU A 74 -11.70 -2.64 -15.20
CA LEU A 74 -11.20 -4.02 -15.25
C LEU A 74 -11.98 -4.87 -16.26
N TYR A 75 -13.27 -4.56 -16.47
CA TYR A 75 -14.19 -5.29 -17.34
C TYR A 75 -14.47 -4.61 -18.69
N LEU A 76 -13.97 -3.39 -18.93
CA LEU A 76 -14.23 -2.62 -20.16
C LEU A 76 -13.84 -3.35 -21.46
N ASP A 77 -12.94 -4.33 -21.40
CA ASP A 77 -12.51 -5.16 -22.52
C ASP A 77 -12.09 -6.57 -22.07
N ASN A 78 -11.71 -7.41 -23.03
CA ASN A 78 -11.23 -8.77 -22.78
C ASN A 78 -9.72 -8.85 -22.46
N ASN A 79 -9.06 -7.72 -22.16
CA ASN A 79 -7.65 -7.74 -21.80
C ASN A 79 -7.45 -8.13 -20.34
N ASP A 80 -6.30 -8.73 -20.06
CA ASP A 80 -5.82 -8.94 -18.70
C ASP A 80 -5.33 -7.60 -18.13
N LYS A 81 -5.90 -7.20 -17.01
CA LYS A 81 -5.66 -5.91 -16.35
C LYS A 81 -5.41 -6.11 -14.86
N VAL A 82 -4.70 -5.16 -14.25
CA VAL A 82 -4.43 -5.11 -12.81
C VAL A 82 -4.92 -3.80 -12.22
N GLY A 83 -6.00 -3.84 -11.45
CA GLY A 83 -6.49 -2.69 -10.69
C GLY A 83 -5.83 -2.62 -9.31
N ILE A 84 -5.16 -1.51 -8.98
CA ILE A 84 -4.62 -1.28 -7.63
C ILE A 84 -5.58 -0.38 -6.85
N PHE A 85 -6.33 -0.97 -5.92
CA PHE A 85 -7.17 -0.23 -4.98
C PHE A 85 -6.35 0.34 -3.81
N ASP A 86 -6.02 1.64 -3.88
CA ASP A 86 -5.20 2.37 -2.91
C ASP A 86 -6.07 3.09 -1.86
N ALA A 87 -6.21 2.43 -0.70
CA ALA A 87 -6.87 2.94 0.49
C ALA A 87 -6.21 2.36 1.76
N THR A 88 -6.67 2.78 2.94
CA THR A 88 -6.19 2.22 4.21
C THR A 88 -6.70 0.80 4.44
N ASN A 89 -7.97 0.54 4.12
CA ASN A 89 -8.62 -0.77 4.29
C ASN A 89 -8.34 -1.39 5.67
N SER A 90 -8.40 -0.53 6.70
CA SER A 90 -7.91 -0.83 8.04
C SER A 90 -8.77 -1.83 8.81
N THR A 91 -10.05 -2.00 8.48
CA THR A 91 -10.97 -2.88 9.20
C THR A 91 -11.30 -4.14 8.40
N ILE A 92 -11.58 -5.24 9.10
CA ILE A 92 -12.05 -6.49 8.49
C ILE A 92 -13.38 -6.24 7.77
N ILE A 93 -14.30 -5.49 8.41
CA ILE A 93 -15.63 -5.19 7.84
C ILE A 93 -15.51 -4.48 6.48
N ARG A 94 -14.59 -3.51 6.34
CA ARG A 94 -14.31 -2.84 5.06
C ARG A 94 -13.86 -3.86 4.01
N ARG A 95 -12.89 -4.71 4.35
CA ARG A 95 -12.33 -5.71 3.42
C ARG A 95 -13.40 -6.72 2.98
N VAL A 96 -14.22 -7.23 3.90
CA VAL A 96 -15.39 -8.06 3.61
C VAL A 96 -16.37 -7.37 2.67
N THR A 97 -16.65 -6.09 2.91
CA THR A 97 -17.59 -5.29 2.10
C THR A 97 -17.11 -5.15 0.66
N LEU A 98 -15.83 -4.84 0.46
CA LEU A 98 -15.22 -4.78 -0.87
C LEU A 98 -15.29 -6.13 -1.58
N LEU A 99 -14.96 -7.23 -0.89
CA LEU A 99 -15.01 -8.59 -1.45
C LEU A 99 -16.43 -8.99 -1.87
N ASN A 100 -17.43 -8.70 -1.05
CA ASN A 100 -18.84 -8.95 -1.39
C ASN A 100 -19.26 -8.15 -2.63
N SER A 101 -18.79 -6.91 -2.75
CA SER A 101 -19.07 -6.06 -3.92
C SER A 101 -18.41 -6.61 -5.18
N ILE A 102 -17.15 -7.05 -5.10
CA ILE A 102 -16.44 -7.71 -6.23
C ILE A 102 -17.19 -8.96 -6.65
N ASN A 103 -17.50 -9.87 -5.73
CA ASN A 103 -18.22 -11.11 -6.05
C ASN A 103 -19.61 -10.85 -6.64
N SER A 104 -20.31 -9.83 -6.14
CA SER A 104 -21.60 -9.42 -6.69
C SER A 104 -21.46 -8.89 -8.12
N PHE A 105 -20.37 -8.19 -8.43
CA PHE A 105 -20.06 -7.70 -9.77
C PHE A 105 -19.69 -8.85 -10.70
N ASP A 106 -18.76 -9.72 -10.30
CA ASP A 106 -18.32 -10.91 -11.04
C ASP A 106 -19.51 -11.81 -11.42
N SER A 107 -20.43 -12.05 -10.47
CA SER A 107 -21.62 -12.90 -10.69
C SER A 107 -22.61 -12.36 -11.72
N LYS A 108 -22.59 -11.05 -11.98
CA LYS A 108 -23.46 -10.37 -12.94
C LYS A 108 -22.80 -10.17 -14.30
N SER A 109 -21.48 -10.34 -14.37
CA SER A 109 -20.71 -10.13 -15.60
C SER A 109 -20.90 -11.29 -16.57
N GLU A 110 -21.29 -10.98 -17.81
CA GLU A 110 -21.45 -11.97 -18.89
C GLU A 110 -20.13 -12.66 -19.26
N SER A 111 -18.99 -12.00 -19.02
CA SER A 111 -17.65 -12.50 -19.36
C SER A 111 -17.08 -13.50 -18.34
N PHE A 112 -17.78 -13.74 -17.21
CA PHE A 112 -17.32 -14.56 -16.07
C PHE A 112 -15.80 -14.46 -15.85
N LYS A 113 -15.28 -13.24 -15.66
CA LYS A 113 -13.90 -13.07 -15.20
C LYS A 113 -13.90 -13.36 -13.71
N ASP A 114 -13.16 -14.38 -13.33
CA ASP A 114 -12.94 -14.75 -11.95
C ASP A 114 -11.83 -13.85 -11.38
N THR A 115 -12.23 -12.74 -10.75
CA THR A 115 -11.29 -11.68 -10.33
C THR A 115 -10.39 -12.21 -9.22
N GLU A 116 -9.07 -12.23 -9.48
CA GLU A 116 -8.09 -12.51 -8.43
C GLU A 116 -7.85 -11.30 -7.55
N ILE A 117 -7.85 -11.55 -6.24
CA ILE A 117 -7.72 -10.50 -5.24
C ILE A 117 -6.45 -10.75 -4.45
N LEU A 118 -5.57 -9.74 -4.44
CA LEU A 118 -4.38 -9.73 -3.61
C LEU A 118 -4.44 -8.58 -2.61
N PHE A 119 -4.51 -8.92 -1.32
CA PHE A 119 -4.25 -7.94 -0.28
C PHE A 119 -2.75 -7.77 -0.07
N LEU A 120 -2.30 -6.51 -0.14
CA LEU A 120 -0.93 -6.11 0.15
C LEU A 120 -0.94 -5.18 1.36
N GLU A 121 -0.58 -5.72 2.51
CA GLU A 121 -0.48 -4.98 3.77
C GLU A 121 0.94 -4.46 3.96
N ASN A 122 1.10 -3.13 4.11
CA ASN A 122 2.39 -2.54 4.42
C ASN A 122 2.46 -2.09 5.88
N ILE A 123 3.28 -2.79 6.65
CA ILE A 123 3.54 -2.58 8.08
C ILE A 123 4.90 -1.89 8.19
N VAL A 124 4.90 -0.73 8.83
CA VAL A 124 6.10 0.07 9.09
C VAL A 124 6.00 0.53 10.53
N ASP A 125 6.95 0.12 11.36
CA ASP A 125 7.00 0.46 12.78
C ASP A 125 8.16 1.42 13.09
N ASP A 126 9.04 1.66 12.12
CA ASP A 126 10.14 2.61 12.26
C ASP A 126 9.62 4.06 12.23
N GLU A 127 9.73 4.75 13.36
CA GLU A 127 9.27 6.12 13.55
C GLU A 127 9.90 7.11 12.55
N HIS A 128 11.18 6.94 12.18
CA HIS A 128 11.82 7.83 11.21
C HIS A 128 11.18 7.70 9.83
N ILE A 129 10.85 6.47 9.40
CA ILE A 129 10.14 6.24 8.15
C ILE A 129 8.74 6.84 8.20
N ILE A 130 8.03 6.66 9.32
CA ILE A 130 6.69 7.18 9.53
C ILE A 130 6.72 8.72 9.45
N HIS A 131 7.59 9.38 10.21
CA HIS A 131 7.73 10.83 10.23
C HIS A 131 8.07 11.38 8.84
N SER A 132 9.03 10.77 8.15
CA SER A 132 9.39 11.17 6.78
C SER A 132 8.21 11.08 5.81
N ASN A 133 7.38 10.04 5.96
CA ASN A 133 6.19 9.86 5.14
C ASN A 133 5.08 10.85 5.49
N ILE A 134 4.92 11.21 6.76
CA ILE A 134 4.00 12.27 7.20
C ILE A 134 4.40 13.58 6.54
N ILE A 135 5.66 14.01 6.69
CA ILE A 135 6.15 15.26 6.10
C ILE A 135 5.93 15.26 4.58
N SER A 136 6.29 14.17 3.90
CA SER A 136 6.05 14.04 2.45
C SER A 136 4.56 14.18 2.11
N LYS A 137 3.67 13.63 2.95
CA LYS A 137 2.22 13.75 2.76
C LYS A 137 1.75 15.18 2.98
N LEU A 138 2.24 15.89 3.98
CA LEU A 138 1.89 17.30 4.22
C LEU A 138 2.31 18.18 3.03
N MET A 139 3.53 17.96 2.49
CA MET A 139 4.06 18.77 1.40
C MET A 139 3.41 18.45 0.04
N LEU A 140 3.05 17.19 -0.21
CA LEU A 140 2.61 16.74 -1.53
C LEU A 140 1.10 16.51 -1.65
N SER A 141 0.40 16.28 -0.54
CA SER A 141 -1.05 16.00 -0.58
C SER A 141 -1.84 17.30 -0.80
N PRO A 142 -2.91 17.26 -1.62
CA PRO A 142 -3.84 18.37 -1.71
C PRO A 142 -4.59 18.64 -0.40
N ASP A 143 -4.74 17.61 0.45
CA ASP A 143 -5.41 17.68 1.77
C ASP A 143 -4.87 18.81 2.67
N TYR A 144 -3.63 19.25 2.46
CA TYR A 144 -2.94 20.23 3.31
C TYR A 144 -2.49 21.47 2.54
N ASN A 145 -3.02 21.72 1.33
CA ASN A 145 -2.58 22.82 0.47
C ASN A 145 -2.61 24.20 1.16
N ASP A 146 -3.68 24.49 1.91
CA ASP A 146 -3.86 25.76 2.61
C ASP A 146 -2.87 25.96 3.78
N LEU A 147 -2.21 24.87 4.18
CA LEU A 147 -1.30 24.79 5.31
C LEU A 147 0.17 24.68 4.89
N LYS A 148 0.47 24.73 3.58
CA LYS A 148 1.85 24.69 3.06
C LYS A 148 2.61 26.02 3.25
N GLY A 149 1.89 27.15 3.36
CA GLY A 149 2.47 28.49 3.42
C GLY A 149 3.05 28.98 2.07
N ASP A 150 3.38 30.26 1.96
CA ASP A 150 3.94 30.90 0.73
C ASP A 150 5.39 30.51 0.41
N THR A 151 6.05 29.78 1.30
CA THR A 151 7.42 29.34 1.06
C THR A 151 7.42 28.23 0.02
N SER A 152 7.92 28.55 -1.19
CA SER A 152 8.38 27.59 -2.17
C SER A 152 9.49 26.75 -1.55
N TYR A 153 9.13 25.72 -0.79
CA TYR A 153 10.07 24.72 -0.34
C TYR A 153 10.58 24.03 -1.60
N ASP A 154 11.83 24.29 -1.96
CA ASP A 154 12.41 23.82 -3.20
C ASP A 154 12.38 22.30 -3.21
N SER A 155 11.51 21.73 -4.04
CA SER A 155 11.34 20.29 -4.19
C SER A 155 12.62 19.59 -4.66
N THR A 156 13.61 20.34 -5.16
CA THR A 156 14.93 19.81 -5.51
C THR A 156 15.80 19.50 -4.28
N SER A 157 15.58 20.16 -3.14
CA SER A 157 16.28 19.85 -1.88
C SER A 157 15.86 18.50 -1.26
N ILE A 158 14.69 17.98 -1.65
CA ILE A 158 14.23 16.63 -1.28
C ILE A 158 15.04 15.54 -1.98
N GLN A 159 15.69 15.83 -3.13
CA GLN A 159 16.58 14.86 -3.80
C GLN A 159 17.83 14.52 -2.97
N GLY A 160 18.19 15.37 -2.00
CA GLY A 160 19.39 15.25 -1.14
C GLY A 160 19.25 14.35 0.09
N GLY A 161 18.04 13.98 0.52
CA GLY A 161 17.87 13.12 1.71
C GLY A 161 18.22 13.80 3.04
N MET A 162 18.13 15.13 3.10
CA MET A 162 18.18 15.86 4.37
C MET A 162 16.90 15.54 5.15
N GLN A 163 17.05 14.96 6.35
CA GLN A 163 15.95 14.75 7.29
C GLN A 163 15.39 16.14 7.63
N VAL A 164 14.20 16.45 7.12
CA VAL A 164 13.48 17.65 7.57
C VAL A 164 13.01 17.32 8.98
N GLY A 165 13.73 17.80 9.98
CA GLY A 165 13.28 17.76 11.36
C GLY A 165 11.98 18.57 11.50
N VAL A 166 11.11 18.18 12.42
CA VAL A 166 9.90 18.96 12.78
C VAL A 166 10.27 20.41 13.12
N ASP A 167 11.49 20.62 13.60
CA ASP A 167 12.08 21.92 13.96
C ASP A 167 12.22 22.91 12.79
N LEU A 168 12.13 22.45 11.54
CA LEU A 168 12.18 23.30 10.35
C LEU A 168 10.79 23.64 9.78
N LEU A 169 9.71 23.17 10.43
CA LEU A 169 8.35 23.44 10.00
C LEU A 169 7.89 24.82 10.45
N ASN A 170 7.22 25.55 9.55
CA ASN A 170 6.53 26.78 9.91
C ASN A 170 5.28 26.49 10.77
N PRO A 171 4.69 27.48 11.46
CA PRO A 171 3.54 27.25 12.35
C PRO A 171 2.36 26.53 11.68
N LYS A 172 2.01 26.85 10.43
CA LYS A 172 0.93 26.17 9.69
C LYS A 172 1.27 24.70 9.37
N GLN A 173 2.53 24.43 9.08
CA GLN A 173 3.01 23.07 8.84
C GLN A 173 3.02 22.24 10.14
N ILE A 174 3.27 22.88 11.30
CA ILE A 174 3.13 22.23 12.61
C ILE A 174 1.67 21.87 12.88
N GLU A 175 0.72 22.77 12.60
CA GLU A 175 -0.72 22.48 12.71
C GLU A 175 -1.13 21.32 11.80
N ALA A 176 -0.68 21.32 10.55
CA ALA A 176 -0.93 20.23 9.60
C ALA A 176 -0.34 18.89 10.08
N TYR A 177 0.84 18.93 10.71
CA TYR A 177 1.48 17.76 11.30
C TYR A 177 0.67 17.21 12.48
N GLN A 178 0.21 18.08 13.38
CA GLN A 178 -0.64 17.70 14.52
C GLN A 178 -1.98 17.12 14.06
N ASP A 179 -2.61 17.73 13.05
CA ASP A 179 -3.81 17.19 12.41
C ASP A 179 -3.55 15.78 11.86
N PHE A 180 -2.44 15.58 11.15
CA PHE A 180 -2.13 14.26 10.58
C PHE A 180 -1.86 13.22 11.67
N GLN A 181 -1.23 13.60 12.79
CA GLN A 181 -1.03 12.70 13.93
C GLN A 181 -2.39 12.26 14.52
N LEU A 182 -3.31 13.20 14.76
CA LEU A 182 -4.66 12.86 15.22
C LEU A 182 -5.42 11.98 14.22
N ARG A 183 -5.23 12.21 12.92
CA ARG A 183 -5.76 11.33 11.87
C ARG A 183 -5.18 9.91 11.99
N LEU A 184 -3.88 9.77 12.22
CA LEU A 184 -3.24 8.47 12.41
C LEU A 184 -3.82 7.74 13.62
N GLU A 185 -3.92 8.41 14.78
CA GLU A 185 -4.53 7.87 16.00
C GLU A 185 -5.96 7.36 15.75
N ASN A 186 -6.75 8.09 14.98
CA ASN A 186 -8.12 7.68 14.64
C ASN A 186 -8.16 6.39 13.81
N TYR A 187 -7.18 6.14 12.94
CA TYR A 187 -7.07 4.86 12.24
C TYR A 187 -6.51 3.75 13.14
N GLU A 188 -5.56 4.05 14.02
CA GLU A 188 -4.96 3.08 14.94
C GLU A 188 -5.99 2.46 15.89
N LYS A 189 -6.95 3.25 16.38
CA LYS A 189 -8.05 2.79 17.25
C LYS A 189 -8.90 1.66 16.67
N VAL A 190 -8.93 1.54 15.34
CA VAL A 190 -9.79 0.58 14.62
C VAL A 190 -9.00 -0.32 13.66
N TYR A 191 -7.66 -0.26 13.69
CA TYR A 191 -6.85 -0.99 12.73
C TYR A 191 -6.78 -2.47 13.11
N GLU A 192 -7.30 -3.30 12.21
CA GLU A 192 -7.27 -4.74 12.28
C GLU A 192 -6.32 -5.23 11.19
N THR A 193 -5.12 -5.67 11.59
CA THR A 193 -4.14 -6.22 10.65
C THR A 193 -4.70 -7.43 9.94
N ILE A 194 -4.24 -7.71 8.73
CA ILE A 194 -4.61 -8.94 8.06
C ILE A 194 -4.13 -10.13 8.89
N ASP A 195 -4.88 -11.21 9.04
CA ASP A 195 -4.32 -12.45 9.60
C ASP A 195 -4.86 -13.72 8.92
N THR A 196 -4.37 -14.87 9.35
CA THR A 196 -4.77 -16.17 8.81
C THR A 196 -6.19 -16.55 9.21
N GLU A 197 -6.72 -16.00 10.31
CA GLU A 197 -8.08 -16.26 10.78
C GLU A 197 -9.10 -15.46 9.96
N GLU A 198 -8.75 -14.24 9.54
CA GLU A 198 -9.52 -13.47 8.58
C GLU A 198 -9.67 -14.22 7.24
N LEU A 199 -8.61 -14.86 6.72
CA LEU A 199 -8.74 -15.74 5.55
C LEU A 199 -9.77 -16.83 5.78
N ALA A 200 -9.78 -17.44 6.96
CA ALA A 200 -10.72 -18.49 7.27
C ALA A 200 -12.16 -17.96 7.31
N ILE A 201 -12.39 -16.79 7.94
CA ILE A 201 -13.70 -16.13 7.97
C ILE A 201 -14.16 -15.79 6.55
N LEU A 202 -13.27 -15.21 5.74
CA LEU A 202 -13.53 -14.87 4.35
C LEU A 202 -13.85 -16.11 3.51
N LYS A 203 -13.13 -17.23 3.71
CA LYS A 203 -13.37 -18.51 3.01
C LYS A 203 -14.67 -19.20 3.47
N ILE A 204 -15.04 -19.11 4.75
CA ILE A 204 -16.23 -19.78 5.32
C ILE A 204 -17.53 -19.05 4.93
N GLY A 205 -17.50 -17.73 4.73
CA GLY A 205 -18.67 -16.89 4.46
C GLY A 205 -19.37 -17.07 3.10
N LYS A 206 -19.13 -18.16 2.36
CA LYS A 206 -19.57 -18.39 0.96
C LYS A 206 -18.93 -17.45 -0.09
N LEU A 207 -17.85 -16.74 0.23
CA LEU A 207 -16.96 -16.22 -0.82
C LEU A 207 -16.17 -17.43 -1.32
N ASN A 208 -16.66 -18.11 -2.36
CA ASN A 208 -16.12 -19.35 -2.94
C ASN A 208 -14.73 -19.19 -3.62
N ASN A 209 -13.89 -18.27 -3.17
CA ASN A 209 -12.74 -17.81 -3.93
C ASN A 209 -11.45 -18.39 -3.39
N ASN A 210 -10.98 -19.46 -4.04
CA ASN A 210 -9.57 -19.90 -4.05
C ASN A 210 -8.61 -18.81 -4.61
N ASN A 211 -9.11 -17.60 -4.85
CA ASN A 211 -8.48 -16.52 -5.59
C ASN A 211 -8.10 -15.32 -4.72
N ILE A 212 -8.28 -15.43 -3.40
CA ILE A 212 -7.82 -14.42 -2.44
C ILE A 212 -6.44 -14.82 -1.93
N LYS A 213 -5.45 -13.95 -2.16
CA LYS A 213 -4.08 -14.05 -1.65
C LYS A 213 -3.79 -12.86 -0.76
N MET A 214 -2.93 -13.04 0.23
CA MET A 214 -2.54 -11.97 1.14
C MET A 214 -1.04 -11.98 1.38
N ILE A 215 -0.43 -10.80 1.30
CA ILE A 215 1.00 -10.58 1.54
C ILE A 215 1.16 -9.45 2.57
N LYS A 216 1.93 -9.74 3.62
CA LYS A 216 2.38 -8.74 4.59
C LYS A 216 3.80 -8.31 4.28
N LEU A 217 4.01 -7.01 4.21
CA LEU A 217 5.31 -6.38 4.08
C LEU A 217 5.67 -5.73 5.39
N TYR A 218 6.82 -6.12 5.94
CA TYR A 218 7.38 -5.47 7.10
C TYR A 218 8.59 -4.65 6.66
N ASN A 219 8.53 -3.34 6.86
CA ASN A 219 9.65 -2.44 6.64
C ASN A 219 10.26 -2.06 8.00
N TYR A 220 11.28 -2.82 8.40
CA TYR A 220 12.12 -2.50 9.55
C TYR A 220 13.28 -1.62 9.06
N GLY A 221 13.42 -0.41 9.58
CA GLY A 221 14.48 0.49 9.14
C GLY A 221 15.86 -0.06 9.45
N GLY A 222 16.68 -0.21 8.41
CA GLY A 222 18.12 -0.46 8.51
C GLY A 222 18.88 0.85 8.32
N THR A 223 19.83 1.14 9.21
CA THR A 223 20.41 2.48 9.48
C THR A 223 21.28 3.09 8.36
N PHE A 224 21.29 2.57 7.14
CA PHE A 224 22.22 3.03 6.09
C PHE A 224 21.60 3.30 4.71
N MET A 225 20.29 3.12 4.55
CA MET A 225 19.60 3.48 3.31
C MET A 225 18.34 4.29 3.60
N ARG A 226 18.03 5.26 2.74
CA ARG A 226 16.87 6.15 2.89
C ARG A 226 15.61 5.34 3.23
N PRO A 227 14.77 5.77 4.18
CA PRO A 227 13.51 5.11 4.59
C PRO A 227 12.63 4.49 3.50
N GLY A 228 12.45 5.21 2.38
CA GLY A 228 11.68 4.72 1.23
C GLY A 228 12.44 3.69 0.38
N ASN A 229 13.77 3.68 0.45
CA ASN A 229 14.66 2.87 -0.37
C ASN A 229 14.86 1.44 0.13
N ILE A 230 14.53 1.08 1.37
CA ILE A 230 14.81 -0.28 1.86
C ILE A 230 13.80 -1.30 1.31
N SER A 231 12.50 -1.01 1.44
CA SER A 231 11.44 -1.81 0.81
C SER A 231 11.61 -1.82 -0.72
N LEU A 232 11.93 -0.66 -1.32
CA LEU A 232 12.23 -0.51 -2.74
C LEU A 232 13.47 -1.23 -3.22
N TYR A 233 14.58 -1.21 -2.48
CA TYR A 233 15.82 -1.86 -2.88
C TYR A 233 15.60 -3.37 -2.87
N ASN A 234 14.91 -3.87 -1.84
CA ASN A 234 14.54 -5.28 -1.79
C ASN A 234 13.62 -5.66 -2.96
N VAL A 235 12.65 -4.80 -3.29
CA VAL A 235 11.77 -4.96 -4.45
C VAL A 235 12.56 -4.87 -5.77
N MET A 236 13.34 -3.81 -6.02
CA MET A 236 14.10 -3.54 -7.25
C MET A 236 15.27 -4.51 -7.46
N THR A 237 16.00 -4.90 -6.42
CA THR A 237 17.04 -5.93 -6.49
C THR A 237 16.41 -7.30 -6.76
N SER A 238 15.25 -7.60 -6.16
CA SER A 238 14.47 -8.79 -6.53
C SER A 238 13.95 -8.72 -7.97
N MET A 239 13.58 -7.53 -8.47
CA MET A 239 13.21 -7.31 -9.88
C MET A 239 14.38 -7.61 -10.83
N GLN A 240 15.59 -7.15 -10.52
CA GLN A 240 16.80 -7.44 -11.31
C GLN A 240 17.18 -8.94 -11.27
N LEU A 241 16.92 -9.62 -10.15
CA LEU A 241 17.17 -11.07 -10.02
C LEU A 241 16.13 -11.92 -10.78
N LEU A 242 14.87 -11.49 -10.85
CA LEU A 242 13.82 -12.11 -11.69
C LEU A 242 14.14 -11.99 -13.18
N GLN A 243 14.63 -10.83 -13.64
CA GLN A 243 15.03 -10.64 -15.04
C GLN A 243 16.08 -11.66 -15.51
N ARG A 244 16.96 -12.10 -14.59
CA ARG A 244 17.98 -13.13 -14.86
C ARG A 244 17.44 -14.54 -14.82
N LYS A 245 16.30 -14.76 -14.16
CA LYS A 245 15.59 -16.04 -14.07
C LYS A 245 14.23 -15.89 -14.74
N LYS A 246 14.17 -15.72 -16.07
CA LYS A 246 12.90 -15.85 -16.80
C LYS A 246 12.24 -17.18 -16.38
N PRO A 247 11.10 -17.15 -15.67
CA PRO A 247 10.47 -18.39 -15.23
C PRO A 247 10.08 -19.16 -16.50
N LYS A 248 10.66 -20.33 -16.70
CA LYS A 248 10.21 -21.25 -17.75
C LYS A 248 8.78 -21.65 -17.39
N GLN A 249 7.85 -21.43 -18.32
CA GLN A 249 6.39 -21.64 -18.20
C GLN A 249 5.69 -20.74 -17.16
N ILE A 250 5.19 -19.60 -17.64
CA ILE A 250 4.13 -18.82 -17.00
C ILE A 250 2.89 -19.05 -17.87
N SER A 251 1.83 -19.62 -17.29
CA SER A 251 0.63 -20.05 -18.03
C SER A 251 -0.46 -18.96 -18.13
N SER A 252 -0.40 -17.91 -17.31
CA SER A 252 -1.34 -16.79 -17.33
C SER A 252 -0.75 -15.54 -16.66
N THR A 253 -1.29 -14.35 -16.99
CA THR A 253 -0.99 -13.07 -16.33
C THR A 253 -1.14 -13.18 -14.81
N ARG A 254 -2.16 -13.92 -14.38
CA ARG A 254 -2.47 -14.30 -13.00
C ARG A 254 -1.30 -14.97 -12.27
N ASP A 255 -0.75 -16.04 -12.84
CA ASP A 255 0.38 -16.78 -12.23
C ASP A 255 1.67 -15.94 -12.28
N TYR A 256 1.82 -15.09 -13.29
CA TYR A 256 2.93 -14.16 -13.41
C TYR A 256 2.95 -13.12 -12.28
N VAL A 257 1.83 -12.42 -12.07
CA VAL A 257 1.71 -11.37 -11.05
C VAL A 257 1.88 -11.96 -9.65
N SER A 258 1.27 -13.12 -9.37
CA SER A 258 1.44 -13.80 -8.08
C SER A 258 2.89 -14.20 -7.82
N LYS A 259 3.56 -14.87 -8.77
CA LYS A 259 4.95 -15.31 -8.61
C LYS A 259 5.92 -14.15 -8.54
N ILE A 260 5.66 -13.09 -9.32
CA ILE A 260 6.40 -11.84 -9.20
C ILE A 260 6.24 -11.30 -7.79
N LEU A 261 5.03 -11.12 -7.28
CA LEU A 261 4.83 -10.50 -5.97
C LEU A 261 5.35 -11.38 -4.84
N GLU A 262 5.15 -12.70 -4.89
CA GLU A 262 5.77 -13.66 -3.96
C GLU A 262 7.30 -13.59 -3.99
N PHE A 263 7.91 -13.51 -5.18
CA PHE A 263 9.36 -13.40 -5.31
C PHE A 263 9.89 -12.03 -4.88
N LEU A 264 9.22 -10.95 -5.27
CA LEU A 264 9.58 -9.57 -4.96
C LEU A 264 9.54 -9.27 -3.46
N LEU A 265 8.68 -9.99 -2.74
CA LEU A 265 8.30 -9.66 -1.37
C LEU A 265 8.68 -10.76 -0.35
N GLY A 266 9.19 -11.90 -0.83
CA GLY A 266 9.65 -13.05 -0.02
C GLY A 266 11.11 -12.97 0.48
N TYR A 267 11.85 -11.89 0.20
CA TYR A 267 13.20 -11.70 0.73
C TYR A 267 13.19 -10.74 1.93
N ARG A 268 13.55 -11.24 3.12
CA ARG A 268 14.12 -10.39 4.19
C ARG A 268 15.62 -10.27 3.98
N TYR A 269 16.15 -9.07 4.18
CA TYR A 269 17.57 -8.86 4.47
C TYR A 269 17.67 -8.49 5.95
N GLU A 270 18.22 -9.38 6.76
CA GLU A 270 18.70 -9.02 8.10
C GLU A 270 20.09 -8.40 7.96
N TYR A 271 20.23 -7.15 8.38
CA TYR A 271 21.55 -6.58 8.66
C TYR A 271 21.82 -6.82 10.13
N SER A 272 22.74 -7.73 10.43
CA SER A 272 23.31 -7.86 11.77
C SER A 272 24.09 -6.58 12.10
N THR A 273 23.81 -6.06 13.29
CA THR A 273 24.39 -4.93 14.08
C THR A 273 25.85 -4.49 13.78
N PRO A 274 26.22 -3.25 14.16
CA PRO A 274 27.23 -2.43 13.47
C PRO A 274 28.66 -2.93 13.70
N PRO A 275 29.59 -2.74 12.75
CA PRO A 275 31.00 -2.90 13.03
C PRO A 275 31.54 -1.58 13.60
N ASP A 276 31.73 -1.54 14.92
CA ASP A 276 33.07 -1.18 15.33
C ASP A 276 33.97 -2.31 14.84
N THR A 277 35.04 -1.94 14.13
CA THR A 277 36.12 -2.78 13.58
C THR A 277 35.91 -3.40 12.19
N GLU A 278 36.95 -3.21 11.39
CA GLU A 278 37.12 -3.48 9.97
C GLU A 278 36.79 -4.91 9.54
N GLY A 279 36.24 -5.04 8.33
CA GLY A 279 36.16 -6.30 7.59
C GLY A 279 34.82 -7.02 7.68
N VAL A 280 33.83 -6.61 6.88
CA VAL A 280 32.56 -7.34 6.74
C VAL A 280 32.66 -8.36 5.61
N GLU A 281 32.73 -9.64 5.95
CA GLU A 281 32.53 -10.75 5.03
C GLU A 281 31.02 -10.99 4.83
N ILE A 282 30.53 -10.80 3.60
CA ILE A 282 29.12 -11.03 3.23
C ILE A 282 28.84 -12.53 3.22
N LYS A 283 28.38 -13.10 4.33
CA LYS A 283 27.89 -14.49 4.35
C LYS A 283 26.45 -14.58 3.86
N ARG A 284 26.29 -15.14 2.65
CA ARG A 284 25.00 -15.49 2.04
C ARG A 284 24.39 -16.70 2.75
N ASN A 285 23.64 -16.49 3.82
CA ASN A 285 22.81 -17.56 4.38
C ASN A 285 21.39 -17.50 3.80
N ARG A 286 20.96 -18.62 3.20
CA ARG A 286 19.57 -18.89 2.83
C ARG A 286 18.75 -19.03 4.11
N ILE A 287 17.99 -18.00 4.45
CA ILE A 287 16.97 -18.11 5.51
C ILE A 287 15.67 -18.56 4.82
N ASN A 288 15.17 -19.71 5.23
CA ASN A 288 13.84 -20.19 4.85
C ASN A 288 12.81 -19.30 5.56
N TYR A 289 11.91 -18.66 4.80
CA TYR A 289 10.73 -18.02 5.36
C TYR A 289 9.49 -18.86 5.06
N HIS A 290 8.63 -18.97 6.07
CA HIS A 290 7.26 -19.45 5.92
C HIS A 290 6.49 -18.46 5.05
N THR A 291 6.41 -18.75 3.74
CA THR A 291 5.28 -18.30 2.96
C THR A 291 4.06 -18.97 3.55
N VAL A 292 3.16 -18.21 4.19
CA VAL A 292 1.79 -18.69 4.35
C VAL A 292 1.11 -18.50 2.99
N LEU A 293 1.54 -19.31 2.02
CA LEU A 293 0.66 -19.68 0.92
C LEU A 293 -0.37 -20.60 1.56
N CYS A 294 -1.46 -20.02 2.06
CA CYS A 294 -2.62 -20.81 2.46
C CYS A 294 -3.12 -21.54 1.21
N LYS A 295 -2.68 -22.79 1.04
CA LYS A 295 -3.34 -23.74 0.15
C LYS A 295 -4.83 -23.85 0.50
#